data_AF-A0A5M6CXY1-F1
#
_entry.id   AF-A0A5M6CXY1-F1
#
_cell.length_a   1.000
_cell.length_b   1.000
_cell.length_c   1.000
_cell.angle_alpha   90.00
_cell.angle_beta   90.00
_cell.angle_gamma   90.00
#
_symmetry.space_group_name_H-M   'P 1'
#
loop_
_entity.id
_entity.type
_entity.pdbx_description
1 polymer ?
#
loop_
_entity_poly.entity_id
_entity_poly.type
_entity_poly.pdbx_seq_one_letter_code
_entity_poly.pdbx_strand_id
1 'polypeptide(L)'
;MNNRNLKETVKRNYPSAKKRKIVEELRSGMLTIRQSTKQYQVSVSNLQDWSRWYYKTRLLKYFRPKPSLLMEPTLNQLKQQLAAAQAQLAQEKLKTTALETMISVAEKQLNIEIRKKYGSKQSSS
;
A
#
# COMPACT_ATOMS: atom_id res chain seq x y z
N MET A 1 -35.68 -40.91 -3.64
CA MET A 1 -34.99 -39.70 -4.13
C MET A 1 -35.74 -38.49 -3.57
N ASN A 2 -35.16 -37.75 -2.62
CA ASN A 2 -35.86 -36.65 -1.94
C ASN A 2 -35.65 -35.33 -2.67
N ASN A 3 -36.67 -34.89 -3.41
CA ASN A 3 -36.72 -33.59 -4.07
C ASN A 3 -36.89 -32.47 -3.03
N ARG A 4 -35.78 -31.83 -2.64
CA ARG A 4 -35.82 -30.58 -1.88
C ARG A 4 -36.19 -29.45 -2.84
N ASN A 5 -37.47 -29.07 -2.85
CA ASN A 5 -37.93 -27.84 -3.51
C ASN A 5 -37.11 -26.64 -3.01
N LEU A 6 -36.28 -26.08 -3.88
CA LEU A 6 -35.54 -24.84 -3.64
C LEU A 6 -36.54 -23.68 -3.65
N LYS A 7 -37.02 -23.28 -2.46
CA LYS A 7 -37.86 -22.07 -2.32
C LYS A 7 -37.09 -20.88 -2.87
N GLU A 8 -37.63 -20.22 -3.89
CA GLU A 8 -37.07 -19.00 -4.46
C GLU A 8 -36.79 -17.97 -3.35
N THR A 9 -35.54 -17.52 -3.26
CA THR A 9 -35.12 -16.57 -2.23
C THR A 9 -35.54 -15.16 -2.66
N VAL A 10 -36.81 -14.80 -2.39
CA VAL A 10 -37.30 -13.44 -2.63
C VAL A 10 -36.44 -12.46 -1.83
N LYS A 11 -35.67 -11.62 -2.52
CA LYS A 11 -34.86 -10.57 -1.90
C LYS A 11 -35.79 -9.55 -1.23
N ARG A 12 -35.90 -9.62 0.09
CA ARG A 12 -36.66 -8.64 0.87
C ARG A 12 -35.97 -7.27 0.79
N ASN A 13 -36.63 -6.31 0.16
CA ASN A 13 -36.17 -4.92 0.12
C ASN A 13 -36.56 -4.20 1.41
N TYR A 14 -35.57 -3.84 2.22
CA TYR A 14 -35.77 -3.06 3.43
C TYR A 14 -35.51 -1.57 3.15
N PRO A 15 -36.40 -0.66 3.61
CA PRO A 15 -36.16 0.78 3.52
C PRO A 15 -34.86 1.19 4.21
N SER A 16 -34.12 2.13 3.62
CA SER A 16 -32.81 2.59 4.12
C SER A 16 -32.89 3.19 5.54
N ALA A 17 -33.97 3.92 5.86
CA ALA A 17 -34.20 4.46 7.20
C ALA A 17 -34.31 3.36 8.27
N LYS A 18 -35.05 2.28 7.96
CA LYS A 18 -35.21 1.14 8.88
C LYS A 18 -33.88 0.41 9.11
N LYS A 19 -33.08 0.21 8.04
CA LYS A 19 -31.73 -0.38 8.16
C LYS A 19 -30.84 0.45 9.08
N ARG A 20 -30.86 1.78 8.92
CA ARG A 20 -30.04 2.70 9.72
C ARG A 20 -30.40 2.65 11.20
N LYS A 21 -31.68 2.75 11.54
CA LYS A 21 -32.15 2.70 12.93
C LYS A 21 -31.65 1.44 13.64
N ILE A 22 -31.84 0.28 13.01
CA ILE A 22 -31.42 -1.02 13.58
C ILE A 22 -29.89 -1.08 13.76
N VAL A 23 -29.12 -0.59 12.80
CA VAL A 23 -27.65 -0.57 12.91
C VAL A 23 -27.16 0.42 13.98
N GLU A 24 -27.85 1.54 14.18
CA GLU A 24 -27.55 2.49 15.25
C GLU A 24 -27.81 1.88 16.63
N GLU A 25 -28.95 1.21 16.83
CA GLU A 25 -29.30 0.50 18.06
C GLU A 25 -28.31 -0.64 18.39
N LEU A 26 -27.84 -1.36 17.37
CA LEU A 26 -26.80 -2.38 17.51
C LEU A 26 -25.46 -1.77 17.91
N ARG A 27 -25.09 -0.64 17.32
CA ARG A 27 -23.80 0.02 17.54
C ARG A 27 -23.76 0.81 18.86
N SER A 28 -24.89 1.31 19.33
CA SER A 28 -25.02 1.93 20.65
C SER A 28 -25.04 0.92 21.80
N GLY A 29 -25.14 -0.38 21.49
CA GLY A 29 -25.25 -1.44 22.48
C GLY A 29 -26.63 -1.56 23.11
N MET A 30 -27.64 -0.84 22.62
CA MET A 30 -29.02 -0.91 23.12
C MET A 30 -29.65 -2.28 22.83
N LEU A 31 -29.27 -2.91 21.71
CA LEU A 31 -29.70 -4.25 21.36
C LEU A 31 -28.51 -5.11 20.95
N THR A 32 -28.55 -6.37 21.35
CA THR A 32 -27.63 -7.40 20.85
C THR A 32 -28.11 -7.91 19.50
N ILE A 33 -27.23 -8.52 18.70
CA ILE A 33 -27.58 -9.15 17.42
C ILE A 33 -28.76 -10.13 17.60
N ARG A 34 -28.72 -11.00 18.61
CA ARG A 34 -29.79 -11.97 18.90
C ARG A 34 -31.13 -11.32 19.25
N GLN A 35 -31.11 -10.21 19.99
CA GLN A 35 -32.31 -9.46 20.34
C GLN A 35 -32.89 -8.76 19.11
N SER A 36 -32.02 -8.15 18.28
CA SER A 36 -32.40 -7.50 17.03
C SER A 36 -33.01 -8.46 16.02
N THR A 37 -32.47 -9.68 15.89
CA THR A 37 -33.06 -10.71 15.02
C THR A 37 -34.45 -11.13 15.49
N LYS A 38 -34.67 -11.22 16.82
CA LYS A 38 -35.97 -11.59 17.39
C LYS A 38 -36.99 -10.47 17.23
N GLN A 39 -36.61 -9.24 17.52
CA GLN A 39 -37.50 -8.07 17.49
C GLN A 39 -37.87 -7.65 16.06
N TYR A 40 -36.91 -7.63 15.14
CA TYR A 40 -37.11 -7.13 13.78
C TYR A 40 -37.32 -8.23 12.74
N GLN A 41 -37.23 -9.51 13.12
CA GLN A 41 -37.34 -10.68 12.23
C GLN A 41 -36.40 -10.59 11.02
N VAL A 42 -35.18 -10.11 11.26
CA VAL A 42 -34.12 -9.99 10.26
C VAL A 42 -33.08 -11.08 10.49
N SER A 43 -32.52 -11.64 9.41
CA SER A 43 -31.43 -12.61 9.50
C SER A 43 -30.14 -11.94 9.96
N VAL A 44 -29.27 -12.70 10.63
CA VAL A 44 -27.95 -12.23 11.06
C VAL A 44 -27.11 -11.74 9.87
N SER A 45 -27.17 -12.45 8.73
CA SER A 45 -26.46 -12.08 7.50
C SER A 45 -26.87 -10.69 7.00
N ASN A 46 -28.17 -10.39 6.98
CA ASN A 46 -28.65 -9.07 6.58
C ASN A 46 -28.16 -7.98 7.53
N LEU A 47 -28.14 -8.23 8.84
CA LEU A 47 -27.62 -7.28 9.82
C LEU A 47 -26.12 -7.00 9.63
N GLN A 48 -25.33 -8.04 9.34
CA GLN A 48 -23.90 -7.90 9.04
C GLN A 48 -23.67 -7.10 7.75
N ASP A 49 -24.45 -7.37 6.69
CA ASP A 49 -24.37 -6.62 5.44
C ASP A 49 -24.76 -5.16 5.63
N TRP A 50 -25.78 -4.88 6.45
CA TRP A 50 -26.19 -3.51 6.75
C TRP A 50 -25.15 -2.79 7.61
N SER A 51 -24.50 -3.48 8.55
CA SER A 51 -23.39 -2.92 9.32
C SER A 51 -22.22 -2.52 8.41
N ARG A 52 -21.84 -3.40 7.47
CA ARG A 52 -20.80 -3.12 6.45
C ARG A 52 -21.18 -1.95 5.55
N TRP A 53 -22.42 -1.92 5.06
CA TRP A 53 -22.95 -0.83 4.25
C TRP A 53 -22.95 0.50 5.02
N TYR A 54 -23.40 0.50 6.27
CA TYR A 54 -23.44 1.68 7.13
C TYR A 54 -22.04 2.22 7.42
N TYR A 55 -21.08 1.33 7.68
CA TYR A 55 -19.68 1.71 7.85
C TYR A 55 -19.15 2.41 6.60
N LYS A 56 -19.29 1.80 5.41
CA LYS A 56 -18.81 2.36 4.14
C LYS A 56 -19.46 3.70 3.80
N THR A 57 -20.77 3.82 4.00
CA THR A 57 -21.54 5.00 3.57
C THR A 57 -21.46 6.18 4.53
N ARG A 58 -21.30 5.94 5.85
CA ARG A 58 -21.41 7.02 6.86
C ARG A 58 -20.18 7.16 7.75
N LEU A 59 -19.52 6.07 8.11
CA LEU A 59 -18.43 6.08 9.07
C LEU A 59 -17.05 6.22 8.40
N LEU A 60 -16.89 5.68 7.19
CA LEU A 60 -15.61 5.63 6.49
C LEU A 60 -14.98 7.03 6.30
N LYS A 61 -15.79 8.07 6.11
CA LYS A 61 -15.31 9.47 6.02
C LYS A 61 -14.68 10.02 7.31
N TYR A 62 -15.04 9.45 8.47
CA TYR A 62 -14.53 9.88 9.78
C TYR A 62 -13.38 9.00 10.26
N PHE A 63 -13.30 7.74 9.79
CA PHE A 63 -12.27 6.77 10.20
C PHE A 63 -11.15 6.59 9.19
N ARG A 64 -11.30 7.04 7.93
CA ARG A 64 -10.14 7.14 7.06
C ARG A 64 -9.27 8.26 7.58
N PRO A 65 -7.99 8.00 7.95
CA PRO A 65 -7.05 9.09 7.99
C PRO A 65 -7.16 9.76 6.63
N LYS A 66 -7.41 11.07 6.60
CA LYS A 66 -7.15 11.85 5.38
C LYS A 66 -5.76 11.40 4.95
N PRO A 67 -5.53 10.97 3.69
CA PRO A 67 -4.16 10.80 3.24
C PRO A 67 -3.51 12.10 3.70
N SER A 68 -2.50 11.97 4.56
CA SER A 68 -1.74 13.14 4.96
C SER A 68 -1.46 13.87 3.66
N LEU A 69 -1.57 15.19 3.70
CA LEU A 69 -1.00 16.03 2.67
C LEU A 69 0.52 15.80 2.70
N LEU A 70 0.97 14.58 2.41
CA LEU A 70 2.20 14.33 1.70
C LEU A 70 1.95 15.15 0.44
N MET A 71 2.45 16.39 0.45
CA MET A 71 2.57 17.16 -0.76
C MET A 71 3.23 16.21 -1.73
N GLU A 72 2.44 15.66 -2.65
CA GLU A 72 3.01 14.97 -3.79
C GLU A 72 3.91 16.02 -4.41
N PRO A 73 5.24 15.78 -4.45
CA PRO A 73 6.15 16.77 -4.98
C PRO A 73 5.64 17.12 -6.37
N THR A 74 5.43 18.41 -6.60
CA THR A 74 4.90 18.88 -7.88
C THR A 74 5.75 18.30 -9.01
N LEU A 75 5.16 18.05 -10.19
CA LEU A 75 5.89 17.48 -11.33
C LEU A 75 7.19 18.26 -11.63
N ASN A 76 7.20 19.57 -11.34
CA ASN A 76 8.36 20.42 -11.48
C ASN A 76 9.46 20.11 -10.44
N GLN A 77 9.11 19.89 -9.18
CA GLN A 77 10.06 19.48 -8.13
C GLN A 77 10.66 18.11 -8.43
N LEU A 78 9.86 17.16 -8.90
CA LEU A 78 10.36 15.84 -9.33
C LEU A 78 11.34 15.95 -10.50
N LYS A 79 11.02 16.76 -11.52
CA LYS A 79 11.92 17.01 -12.65
C LYS A 79 13.24 17.66 -12.22
N GLN A 80 13.18 18.62 -11.30
CA GLN A 80 14.39 19.26 -10.75
C GLN A 80 15.26 18.27 -9.98
N GLN A 81 14.65 17.44 -9.12
CA GLN A 81 15.38 16.40 -8.39
C GLN A 81 16.02 15.38 -9.34
N LEU A 82 15.31 14.97 -10.39
CA LEU A 82 15.83 14.05 -11.39
C LEU A 82 17.02 14.66 -12.14
N ALA A 83 16.91 15.91 -12.58
CA ALA A 83 18.00 16.60 -13.26
C ALA A 83 19.23 16.76 -12.36
N ALA A 84 19.04 17.14 -11.09
CA ALA A 84 20.12 17.26 -10.12
C ALA A 84 20.82 15.91 -9.87
N ALA A 85 20.04 14.84 -9.69
CA ALA A 85 20.57 13.50 -9.49
C ALA A 85 21.37 13.00 -10.72
N GLN A 86 20.87 13.27 -11.94
CA GLN A 86 21.59 12.93 -13.17
C GLN A 86 22.90 13.69 -13.32
N ALA A 87 22.92 14.98 -12.97
CA ALA A 87 24.13 15.80 -13.01
C ALA A 87 25.20 15.27 -12.02
N GLN A 88 24.81 14.94 -10.80
CA GLN A 88 25.70 14.33 -9.81
C GLN A 88 26.26 13.00 -10.29
N LEU A 89 25.40 12.15 -10.86
CA LEU A 89 25.81 10.85 -11.41
C LEU A 89 26.82 11.01 -12.55
N ALA A 90 26.59 11.97 -13.46
CA ALA A 90 27.53 12.27 -14.54
C ALA A 90 28.88 12.75 -14.01
N GLN A 91 28.88 13.63 -13.00
CA GLN A 91 30.10 14.14 -12.38
C GLN A 91 30.90 13.03 -11.69
N GLU A 92 30.25 12.16 -10.94
CA GLU A 92 30.91 11.03 -10.28
C GLU A 92 31.49 10.04 -11.31
N LYS A 93 30.76 9.73 -12.39
CA LYS A 93 31.30 8.90 -13.48
C LYS A 93 32.54 9.53 -14.13
N LEU A 94 32.54 10.84 -14.34
CA LEU A 94 33.71 11.53 -14.90
C LEU A 94 34.90 11.38 -13.94
N LYS A 95 34.71 11.65 -12.63
CA LYS A 95 35.76 11.46 -11.62
C LYS A 95 36.28 10.03 -11.59
N THR A 96 35.41 9.02 -11.60
CA THR A 96 35.85 7.62 -11.58
C THR A 96 36.69 7.28 -12.80
N THR A 97 36.26 7.70 -14.00
CA THR A 97 37.05 7.47 -15.23
C THR A 97 38.39 8.21 -15.21
N ALA A 98 38.44 9.43 -14.71
CA ALA A 98 39.69 10.18 -14.55
C ALA A 98 40.66 9.50 -13.58
N LEU A 99 40.15 8.96 -12.46
CA LEU A 99 40.96 8.22 -11.49
C LEU A 99 41.46 6.90 -12.06
N GLU A 100 40.61 6.14 -12.74
CA GLU A 100 40.98 4.87 -13.38
C GLU A 100 42.05 5.07 -14.47
N THR A 101 41.91 6.13 -15.27
CA THR A 101 42.88 6.47 -16.32
C THR A 101 44.21 6.92 -15.71
N MET A 102 44.18 7.74 -14.66
CA MET A 102 45.40 8.14 -13.93
C MET A 102 46.14 6.94 -13.35
N ILE A 103 45.42 5.99 -12.75
CA ILE A 103 45.99 4.73 -12.28
C ILE A 103 46.64 3.99 -13.44
N SER A 104 45.96 3.85 -14.58
CA SER A 104 46.53 3.15 -15.74
C SER A 104 47.78 3.83 -16.30
N VAL A 105 47.85 5.16 -16.31
CA VAL A 105 49.04 5.91 -16.74
C VAL A 105 50.19 5.70 -15.76
N ALA A 106 49.92 5.78 -14.46
CA ALA A 106 50.92 5.57 -13.42
C ALA A 106 51.51 4.14 -13.44
N GLU A 107 50.66 3.11 -13.60
CA GLU A 107 51.10 1.71 -13.75
C GLU A 107 52.05 1.56 -14.95
N LYS A 108 51.75 2.22 -16.08
CA LYS A 108 52.58 2.17 -17.30
C LYS A 108 53.91 2.90 -17.15
N GLN A 109 53.92 4.07 -16.51
CA GLN A 109 55.12 4.91 -16.40
C GLN A 109 56.07 4.43 -15.32
N LEU A 110 55.54 3.96 -14.19
CA LEU A 110 56.34 3.54 -13.02
C LEU A 110 56.62 2.04 -13.02
N ASN A 111 55.96 1.26 -13.90
CA ASN A 111 56.08 -0.19 -14.01
C ASN A 111 55.80 -0.93 -12.68
N ILE A 112 54.91 -0.37 -11.86
CA ILE A 112 54.44 -0.91 -10.58
C ILE A 112 52.96 -1.26 -10.71
N GLU A 113 52.53 -2.37 -10.13
CA GLU A 113 51.12 -2.73 -10.07
C GLU A 113 50.43 -2.01 -8.90
N ILE A 114 49.52 -1.09 -9.21
CA ILE A 114 48.80 -0.30 -8.20
C ILE A 114 47.46 -0.97 -7.87
N ARG A 115 46.76 -1.52 -8.88
CA ARG A 115 45.49 -2.23 -8.67
C ARG A 115 45.69 -3.74 -8.61
N LYS A 116 44.95 -4.42 -7.72
CA LYS A 116 44.84 -5.88 -7.77
C LYS A 116 44.15 -6.30 -9.07
N LYS A 117 44.78 -7.21 -9.79
CA LYS A 117 44.21 -7.87 -10.99
C LYS A 117 43.66 -9.23 -10.57
N TYR A 118 42.48 -9.61 -11.06
CA TYR A 118 41.94 -10.95 -10.84
C TYR A 118 42.95 -11.99 -11.34
N GLY A 119 43.42 -12.87 -10.45
CA GLY A 119 44.39 -13.93 -10.76
C GLY A 119 45.81 -13.74 -10.20
N SER A 120 46.13 -12.65 -9.50
CA SER A 120 47.41 -12.54 -8.78
C SER A 120 47.49 -13.63 -7.70
N LYS A 121 48.51 -14.49 -7.75
CA LYS A 121 48.72 -15.56 -6.74
C LYS A 121 48.64 -14.97 -5.33
N GLN A 122 47.78 -15.55 -4.49
CA GLN A 122 47.69 -15.21 -3.08
C GLN A 122 49.08 -15.39 -2.47
N SER A 123 49.67 -14.33 -1.93
CA SER A 123 50.92 -14.43 -1.17
C SER A 123 50.64 -15.25 0.08
N SER A 124 51.07 -16.51 0.08
CA SER A 124 51.09 -17.34 1.28
C SER A 124 52.10 -16.73 2.26
N SER A 125 51.61 -16.21 3.37
CA SER A 125 52.41 -16.05 4.59
C SER A 125 52.26 -17.31 5.45
#